data_AF-A0A1H9XRH8-F1
#
_entry.id   AF-A0A1H9XRH8-F1
#
_cell.length_a   1.000
_cell.length_b   1.000
_cell.length_c   1.000
_cell.angle_alpha   90.00
_cell.angle_beta   90.00
_cell.angle_gamma   90.00
#
_symmetry.space_group_name_H-M   'P 1'
#
loop_
_entity.id
_entity.type
_entity.pdbx_description
1 polymer ?
#
loop_
_entity_poly.entity_id
_entity_poly.type
_entity_poly.pdbx_seq_one_letter_code
_entity_poly.pdbx_strand_id
1 'polypeptide(L)' 'MSINADAQTVTGTKDKDYNIIWFVEACLSNALRLETYVQDAESAGDSDLAEFFRRAQGESRKGAEQGKELLAQRLGK' A
#
# COMPACT_ATOMS: atom_id res chain seq x y z
N MET A 1 -15.45 -13.12 -15.26
CA MET A 1 -14.40 -14.07 -14.84
C MET A 1 -13.64 -13.38 -13.72
N SER A 2 -14.01 -13.64 -12.45
CA SER A 2 -13.33 -13.00 -11.31
C SER A 2 -12.06 -13.76 -11.00
N ILE A 3 -10.92 -13.13 -11.23
CA ILE A 3 -9.63 -13.62 -10.75
C ILE A 3 -9.43 -13.10 -9.33
N ASN A 4 -9.91 -13.86 -8.34
CA ASN A 4 -9.37 -13.75 -6.99
C ASN A 4 -7.97 -14.37 -7.04
N ALA A 5 -6.97 -13.53 -7.33
CA ALA A 5 -5.57 -13.91 -7.21
C ALA A 5 -5.22 -13.94 -5.72
N ASP A 6 -5.70 -14.97 -5.02
CA ASP A 6 -5.19 -15.32 -3.71
C ASP A 6 -3.69 -15.62 -3.87
N ALA A 7 -2.84 -15.03 -3.03
CA ALA A 7 -1.37 -15.16 -3.08
C ALA A 7 -0.88 -16.62 -3.14
N GLN A 8 -1.74 -17.59 -2.82
CA GLN A 8 -1.51 -19.03 -2.99
C GLN A 8 -1.30 -19.47 -4.44
N THR A 9 -1.87 -18.76 -5.43
CA THR A 9 -1.91 -19.22 -6.83
C THR A 9 -0.69 -18.77 -7.65
N VAL A 10 0.10 -17.80 -7.19
CA VAL A 10 1.19 -17.21 -8.01
C VAL A 10 2.55 -17.89 -7.81
N THR A 11 2.89 -18.37 -6.61
CA THR A 11 4.25 -18.87 -6.31
C THR A 11 4.33 -20.34 -5.87
N GLY A 12 3.19 -21.01 -5.65
CA GLY A 12 3.15 -22.42 -5.25
C GLY A 12 3.79 -22.75 -3.89
N THR A 13 4.31 -21.75 -3.17
CA THR A 13 4.92 -21.86 -1.83
C THR A 13 4.24 -20.85 -0.91
N LYS A 14 4.01 -21.20 0.37
CA LYS A 14 3.58 -20.23 1.40
C LYS A 14 4.72 -19.26 1.69
N ASP A 15 4.98 -18.34 0.79
CA ASP A 15 6.02 -17.35 0.95
C ASP A 15 5.48 -16.19 1.79
N LYS A 16 5.56 -16.40 3.11
CA LYS A 16 5.22 -15.42 4.14
C LYS A 16 6.04 -14.13 4.01
N ASP A 17 7.17 -14.16 3.29
CA ASP A 17 8.05 -13.02 3.10
C ASP A 17 7.68 -12.27 1.81
N TYR A 18 7.24 -12.99 0.77
CA TYR A 18 6.61 -12.40 -0.41
C TYR A 18 5.38 -11.55 -0.04
N ASN A 19 4.48 -12.07 0.80
CA ASN A 19 3.26 -11.34 1.17
C ASN A 19 3.54 -9.99 1.82
N ILE A 20 4.58 -9.90 2.64
CA ILE A 20 4.94 -8.64 3.30
C ILE A 20 5.70 -7.70 2.36
N ILE A 21 6.54 -8.23 1.47
CA ILE A 21 7.18 -7.43 0.42
C ILE A 21 6.10 -6.80 -0.48
N TRP A 22 5.14 -7.60 -0.96
CA TRP A 22 4.02 -7.12 -1.74
C TRP A 22 3.20 -6.05 -0.98
N PHE A 23 2.92 -6.29 0.30
CA PHE A 23 2.16 -5.34 1.12
C PHE A 23 2.88 -3.99 1.24
N VAL A 24 4.19 -4.00 1.52
CA VAL A 24 5.01 -2.77 1.61
C VAL A 24 5.01 -2.04 0.27
N GLU A 25 5.21 -2.76 -0.84
CA GLU A 25 5.17 -2.18 -2.18
C GLU A 25 3.81 -1.52 -2.47
N ALA A 26 2.71 -2.23 -2.18
CA ALA A 26 1.36 -1.74 -2.40
C ALA A 26 1.09 -0.46 -1.59
N CYS A 27 1.51 -0.42 -0.32
CA CYS A 27 1.39 0.77 0.52
C CYS A 27 2.18 1.97 -0.05
N LEU A 28 3.43 1.76 -0.47
CA LEU A 28 4.27 2.83 -1.04
C LEU A 28 3.71 3.34 -2.38
N SER A 29 3.30 2.43 -3.26
CA SER A 29 2.69 2.77 -4.55
C SER A 29 1.38 3.55 -4.36
N ASN A 30 0.55 3.13 -3.40
CA ASN A 30 -0.69 3.83 -3.08
C ASN A 30 -0.43 5.22 -2.49
N ALA A 31 0.54 5.36 -1.58
CA ALA A 31 0.89 6.67 -1.02
C ALA A 31 1.33 7.68 -2.09
N LEU A 32 2.08 7.23 -3.11
CA LEU A 32 2.45 8.07 -4.25
C LEU A 32 1.25 8.40 -5.13
N ARG A 33 0.40 7.41 -5.46
CA ARG A 33 -0.81 7.63 -6.27
C ARG A 33 -1.78 8.61 -5.63
N LEU A 34 -1.96 8.53 -4.31
CA LEU A 34 -2.85 9.41 -3.57
C LEU A 34 -2.37 10.88 -3.59
N GLU A 35 -1.09 11.15 -3.83
CA GLU A 35 -0.61 12.52 -4.01
C GLU A 35 -1.23 13.19 -5.25
N THR A 36 -1.30 12.47 -6.37
CA THR A 36 -2.00 12.95 -7.58
C THR A 36 -3.48 13.16 -7.29
N TYR A 37 -4.13 12.23 -6.59
CA TYR A 37 -5.57 12.36 -6.29
C TYR A 37 -5.89 13.52 -5.35
N VAL A 38 -4.99 13.83 -4.42
CA VAL A 38 -5.08 15.05 -3.60
C VAL A 38 -5.01 16.28 -4.50
N GLN A 39 -4.03 16.36 -5.40
CA GLN A 39 -3.85 17.50 -6.31
C GLN A 39 -5.06 17.68 -7.25
N ASP A 40 -5.62 16.59 -7.77
CA ASP A 40 -6.80 16.62 -8.62
C ASP A 40 -8.03 17.13 -7.86
N ALA A 41 -8.26 16.65 -6.63
CA ALA A 41 -9.35 17.10 -5.78
C ALA A 41 -9.21 18.59 -5.41
N GLU A 42 -8.00 19.05 -5.07
CA GLU A 42 -7.71 20.45 -4.79
C GLU A 42 -7.96 21.34 -6.01
N SER A 43 -7.54 20.90 -7.19
CA SER A 43 -7.75 21.61 -8.45
C SER A 43 -9.24 21.71 -8.83
N ALA A 44 -10.04 20.71 -8.43
CA ALA A 44 -11.49 20.70 -8.60
C ALA A 44 -12.24 21.49 -7.51
N GLY A 45 -11.55 21.98 -6.46
CA GLY A 45 -12.16 22.66 -5.32
C GLY A 45 -12.87 21.73 -4.33
N ASP A 46 -12.66 20.42 -4.42
CA ASP A 46 -13.27 19.42 -3.54
C ASP A 46 -12.37 19.17 -2.32
N SER A 47 -12.56 20.00 -1.29
CA SER A 47 -11.74 19.97 -0.08
C SER A 47 -11.97 18.71 0.77
N ASP A 48 -13.20 18.20 0.80
CA ASP A 48 -13.55 17.01 1.58
C ASP A 48 -12.87 15.77 0.99
N LEU A 49 -12.87 15.65 -0.34
CA LEU A 49 -12.19 14.57 -1.04
C LEU A 49 -10.67 14.65 -0.91
N ALA A 50 -10.09 15.86 -0.99
CA ALA A 50 -8.67 16.07 -0.77
C ALA A 50 -8.24 15.66 0.66
N GLU A 51 -9.03 16.01 1.69
CA GLU A 51 -8.77 15.59 3.07
C GLU A 51 -8.92 14.08 3.26
N PHE A 52 -9.91 13.47 2.61
CA PHE A 52 -10.06 12.01 2.59
C PHE A 52 -8.79 11.33 2.03
N PHE A 53 -8.30 11.77 0.86
CA PHE A 53 -7.09 11.19 0.26
C PHE A 53 -5.83 11.45 1.09
N ARG A 54 -5.69 12.61 1.73
CA ARG A 54 -4.59 12.87 2.68
C ARG A 54 -4.57 11.89 3.83
N ARG A 55 -5.72 11.59 4.44
CA ARG A 55 -5.82 10.60 5.52
C ARG A 55 -5.46 9.21 5.02
N ALA A 56 -5.99 8.79 3.88
CA ALA A 56 -5.65 7.51 3.26
C ALA A 56 -4.15 7.40 2.90
N GLN A 57 -3.53 8.51 2.50
CA GLN A 57 -2.09 8.58 2.21
C GLN A 57 -1.28 8.38 3.50
N GLY A 58 -1.70 9.03 4.60
CA GLY A 58 -1.12 8.84 5.93
C GLY A 58 -1.14 7.37 6.38
N GLU A 59 -2.29 6.71 6.27
CA GLU A 59 -2.41 5.28 6.61
C GLU A 59 -1.56 4.39 5.70
N SER A 60 -1.45 4.72 4.41
CA SER A 60 -0.57 3.99 3.48
C SER A 60 0.90 4.12 3.87
N ARG A 61 1.36 5.33 4.22
CA ARG A 61 2.74 5.55 4.72
C ARG A 61 3.00 4.77 6.00
N LYS A 62 2.07 4.83 6.95
CA LYS A 62 2.17 4.10 8.22
C LYS A 62 2.25 2.59 8.01
N GLY A 63 1.40 2.02 7.15
CA GLY A 63 1.44 0.61 6.79
C GLY A 63 2.77 0.20 6.14
N ALA A 64 3.32 1.03 5.25
CA ALA A 64 4.61 0.78 4.64
C ALA A 64 5.75 0.71 5.68
N GLU A 65 5.80 1.65 6.62
CA GLU A 65 6.85 1.65 7.66
C GLU A 65 6.75 0.44 8.58
N GLN A 66 5.54 0.11 9.06
CA GLN A 66 5.33 -1.09 9.88
C GLN A 66 5.70 -2.39 9.12
N GLY A 67 5.39 -2.45 7.82
CA GLY A 67 5.77 -3.58 6.97
C GLY A 67 7.28 -3.68 6.77
N LYS A 68 7.99 -2.56 6.59
CA LYS A 68 9.46 -2.52 6.50
C LYS A 68 10.12 -3.01 7.79
N GLU A 69 9.64 -2.57 8.95
CA GLU A 69 10.16 -3.02 10.25
C GLU A 69 10.03 -4.53 10.42
N LEU A 70 8.85 -5.08 10.10
CA LEU A 70 8.62 -6.53 10.19
C LEU A 70 9.42 -7.32 9.14
N LEU A 71 9.64 -6.76 7.94
CA LEU A 71 10.50 -7.37 6.92
C LEU A 71 11.97 -7.39 7.39
N ALA A 72 12.47 -6.30 7.98
CA ALA A 72 13.83 -6.23 8.51
C ALA A 72 14.07 -7.27 9.61
N GLN A 73 13.11 -7.46 10.52
CA GLN A 73 13.18 -8.49 11.56
C GLN A 73 13.21 -9.92 11.01
N ARG A 74 12.64 -10.14 9.82
CA ARG A 74 12.58 -11.46 9.16
C ARG A 74 13.86 -11.76 8.38
N LEU A 75 14.43 -10.76 7.71
CA LEU A 75 15.65 -10.89 6.90
C LEU A 75 16.95 -10.81 7.72
N GLY A 76 16.90 -10.22 8.92
CA GLY A 76 18.03 -10.17 9.86
C GLY A 76 18.29 -11.47 10.63
N LYS A 77 17.66 -12.58 10.23
CA LYS A 77 17.91 -13.94 10.72
C LYS A 77 18.61 -14.76 9.63
#